data_AF-A0A6G3SGL7-F1
#
_entry.id   AF-A0A6G3SGL7-F1
#
_cell.length_a   1.000
_cell.length_b   1.000
_cell.length_c   1.000
_cell.angle_alpha   90.00
_cell.angle_beta   90.00
_cell.angle_gamma   90.00
#
_symmetry.space_group_name_H-M   'P 1'
#
loop_
_entity.id
_entity.type
_entity.pdbx_description
1 polymer ?
#
loop_
_entity_poly.entity_id
_entity_poly.type
_entity_poly.pdbx_seq_one_letter_code
_entity_poly.pdbx_strand_id
1 'polypeptide(L)'
;MTAAGPRAFAATVLAAALLLIQLPAASASPASPATARFVSIAADVAQADGHRFGTADDTGRTMDAAQIVQGDDGTYLAVYHTMLDDGRFHAAVATSTDLLHWQRRHDLGAGSSQPTLAADGRGGYVLAYEKDPDNHIAVRGYADVRALLAGRAAHSFDAPRTLSSCAEGTPAITSVHGGTIRLTGHYRADCDTDRQLTATLRDFTTWHAAPDTRLDRAVETYGNTGNIGDRAPLELAGRPLVLIEGQRWRDDFGGWSTYAYDPASGRADRVPLRTPGGSTSFANPSATLLTDPGGRRALLVSLFIPAEGAAPGESGQLVYWRHVERTARS
;
A
#
# COMPACT_ATOMS: atom_id res chain seq x y z
N MET A 1 67.32 42.25 -16.30
CA MET A 1 66.20 42.27 -17.25
C MET A 1 65.86 40.84 -17.61
N THR A 2 64.71 40.34 -17.17
CA THR A 2 63.80 39.40 -17.87
C THR A 2 62.77 38.90 -16.86
N ALA A 3 61.51 39.18 -17.16
CA ALA A 3 60.34 38.68 -16.48
C ALA A 3 60.05 37.23 -16.91
N ALA A 4 59.45 36.45 -16.02
CA ALA A 4 58.64 35.29 -16.38
C ALA A 4 57.48 35.20 -15.38
N GLY A 5 56.26 35.38 -15.90
CA GLY A 5 55.00 35.41 -15.14
C GLY A 5 54.42 34.02 -14.87
N PRO A 6 53.35 33.93 -14.05
CA PRO A 6 52.73 32.68 -13.71
C PRO A 6 51.74 32.26 -14.81
N ARG A 7 51.95 31.09 -15.41
CA ARG A 7 50.94 30.37 -16.20
C ARG A 7 50.81 28.96 -15.65
N ALA A 8 49.84 28.75 -14.76
CA ALA A 8 49.36 27.41 -14.41
C ALA A 8 48.01 27.48 -13.67
N PHE A 9 46.97 28.05 -14.29
CA PHE A 9 45.58 27.92 -13.79
C PHE A 9 44.60 28.01 -14.97
N ALA A 10 44.69 27.06 -15.92
CA ALA A 10 43.69 26.96 -16.99
C ALA A 10 43.76 25.59 -17.69
N ALA A 11 43.61 24.48 -16.97
CA ALA A 11 43.44 23.17 -17.63
C ALA A 11 42.73 22.08 -16.79
N THR A 12 42.12 22.42 -15.65
CA THR A 12 41.51 21.40 -14.76
C THR A 12 40.13 21.81 -14.22
N VAL A 13 39.36 22.57 -14.99
CA VAL A 13 37.96 22.91 -14.63
C VAL A 13 36.94 22.45 -15.69
N LEU A 14 37.37 22.13 -16.92
CA LEU A 14 36.41 21.80 -17.99
C LEU A 14 36.08 20.30 -18.14
N ALA A 15 36.76 19.39 -17.43
CA ALA A 15 36.46 17.95 -17.47
C ALA A 15 35.59 17.47 -16.29
N ALA A 16 35.43 18.29 -15.24
CA ALA A 16 34.59 17.97 -14.08
C ALA A 16 33.15 18.53 -14.21
N ALA A 17 32.88 19.38 -15.21
CA ALA A 17 31.56 19.97 -15.43
C ALA A 17 30.63 19.15 -16.34
N LEU A 18 31.11 18.06 -16.94
CA LEU A 18 30.31 17.18 -17.81
C LEU A 18 29.96 15.82 -17.18
N LEU A 19 30.32 15.60 -15.92
CA LEU A 19 29.89 14.43 -15.14
C LEU A 19 28.83 14.79 -14.08
N LEU A 20 28.08 15.87 -14.33
CA LEU A 20 26.86 16.19 -13.59
C LEU A 20 25.67 15.65 -14.38
N ILE A 21 25.06 14.61 -13.79
CA ILE A 21 23.64 14.28 -13.89
C ILE A 21 23.23 13.61 -15.21
N GLN A 22 23.56 12.32 -15.33
CA GLN A 22 22.58 11.36 -15.84
C GLN A 22 22.15 10.46 -14.68
N LEU A 23 21.59 11.08 -13.63
CA LEU A 23 20.58 10.37 -12.87
C LEU A 23 19.46 10.07 -13.87
N PRO A 24 18.95 8.83 -13.96
CA PRO A 24 17.78 8.57 -14.80
C PRO A 24 16.67 9.48 -14.27
N ALA A 25 16.39 10.57 -14.98
CA ALA A 25 15.19 11.32 -14.77
C ALA A 25 14.06 10.32 -14.95
N ALA A 26 13.15 10.22 -13.97
CA ALA A 26 11.90 9.51 -14.15
C ALA A 26 11.35 9.91 -15.53
N SER A 27 11.10 8.91 -16.38
CA SER A 27 10.70 9.15 -17.77
C SER A 27 9.56 10.16 -17.80
N ALA A 28 9.69 11.20 -18.63
CA ALA A 28 8.67 12.25 -18.75
C ALA A 28 7.30 11.70 -19.23
N SER A 29 7.27 10.48 -19.78
CA SER A 29 6.05 9.75 -20.12
C SER A 29 5.65 8.78 -19.01
N PRO A 30 4.35 8.70 -18.67
CA PRO A 30 3.84 7.73 -17.71
C PRO A 30 4.29 6.30 -18.01
N ALA A 31 4.40 5.47 -16.96
CA ALA A 31 4.69 4.04 -17.07
C ALA A 31 3.68 3.32 -17.96
N SER A 32 2.39 3.67 -17.84
CA SER A 32 1.32 3.17 -18.70
C SER A 32 0.12 4.14 -18.72
N PRO A 33 -0.87 3.93 -19.62
CA PRO A 33 -2.15 4.63 -19.54
C PRO A 33 -2.90 4.41 -18.22
N ALA A 34 -2.73 3.26 -17.57
CA ALA A 34 -3.40 2.92 -16.32
C ALA A 34 -2.82 3.72 -15.13
N THR A 35 -1.50 3.84 -15.05
CA THR A 35 -0.82 4.63 -14.01
C THR A 35 -1.11 6.12 -14.20
N ALA A 36 -1.09 6.61 -15.45
CA ALA A 36 -1.51 7.97 -15.78
C ALA A 36 -2.96 8.25 -15.36
N ARG A 37 -3.88 7.32 -15.63
CA ARG A 37 -5.29 7.44 -15.25
C ARG A 37 -5.44 7.45 -13.72
N PHE A 38 -4.76 6.56 -13.02
CA PHE A 38 -4.76 6.54 -11.56
C PHE A 38 -4.31 7.90 -10.99
N VAL A 39 -3.16 8.41 -11.43
CA VAL A 39 -2.65 9.73 -11.03
C VAL A 39 -3.66 10.84 -11.31
N SER A 40 -4.30 10.85 -12.48
CA SER A 40 -5.29 11.88 -12.83
C SER A 40 -6.52 11.90 -11.91
N ILE A 41 -6.87 10.77 -11.30
CA ILE A 41 -8.02 10.65 -10.41
C ILE A 41 -7.60 10.90 -8.97
N ALA A 42 -6.53 10.25 -8.51
CA ALA A 42 -6.18 10.12 -7.09
C ALA A 42 -5.21 11.19 -6.57
N ALA A 43 -4.43 11.86 -7.42
CA ALA A 43 -3.34 12.71 -6.94
C ALA A 43 -3.79 13.99 -6.19
N ASP A 44 -5.05 14.42 -6.33
CA ASP A 44 -5.54 15.66 -5.72
C ASP A 44 -6.71 15.40 -4.77
N VAL A 45 -6.42 15.30 -3.47
CA VAL A 45 -7.41 15.02 -2.43
C VAL A 45 -8.36 16.19 -2.25
N ALA A 46 -7.94 17.42 -2.56
CA ALA A 46 -8.83 18.59 -2.49
C ALA A 46 -9.95 18.54 -3.54
N GLN A 47 -9.80 17.70 -4.58
CA GLN A 47 -10.85 17.44 -5.56
C GLN A 47 -11.72 16.22 -5.19
N ALA A 48 -11.48 15.54 -4.06
CA ALA A 48 -12.25 14.36 -3.66
C ALA A 48 -13.75 14.66 -3.54
N ASP A 49 -14.58 13.73 -3.99
CA ASP A 49 -16.04 13.81 -3.86
C ASP A 49 -16.49 13.53 -2.42
N GLY A 50 -15.64 12.86 -1.64
CA GLY A 50 -15.72 12.77 -0.20
C GLY A 50 -14.38 12.31 0.37
N HIS A 51 -14.07 12.75 1.59
CA HIS A 51 -12.84 12.39 2.29
C HIS A 51 -13.00 12.47 3.82
N ARG A 52 -12.12 11.77 4.52
CA ARG A 52 -11.95 11.84 5.98
C ARG A 52 -10.48 11.64 6.33
N PHE A 53 -9.91 12.61 7.04
CA PHE A 53 -8.64 12.47 7.74
C PHE A 53 -8.87 11.89 9.14
N GLY A 54 -7.86 11.22 9.72
CA GLY A 54 -7.97 10.61 11.05
C GLY A 54 -9.15 9.64 11.16
N THR A 55 -9.32 8.77 10.16
CA THR A 55 -10.44 7.82 10.13
C THR A 55 -10.42 6.91 11.36
N ALA A 56 -11.58 6.77 12.00
CA ALA A 56 -11.74 6.01 13.24
C ALA A 56 -13.07 5.24 13.21
N ASP A 57 -13.12 4.16 14.00
CA ASP A 57 -14.33 3.37 14.22
C ASP A 57 -15.24 3.97 15.31
N ASP A 58 -16.40 3.34 15.52
CA ASP A 58 -17.42 3.69 16.51
C ASP A 58 -16.97 3.53 17.96
N THR A 59 -15.81 2.91 18.20
CA THR A 59 -15.16 2.83 19.51
C THR A 59 -14.08 3.89 19.71
N GLY A 60 -13.82 4.71 18.69
CA GLY A 60 -12.80 5.76 18.70
C GLY A 60 -11.39 5.27 18.37
N ARG A 61 -11.22 4.01 17.95
CA ARG A 61 -9.91 3.48 17.54
C ARG A 61 -9.56 3.98 16.13
N THR A 62 -8.29 4.30 15.91
CA THR A 62 -7.78 4.67 14.58
C THR A 62 -7.92 3.50 13.61
N MET A 63 -8.12 3.81 12.33
CA MET A 63 -8.22 2.81 11.27
C MET A 63 -6.95 2.77 10.42
N ASP A 64 -5.78 2.65 11.06
CA ASP A 64 -4.50 2.75 10.37
C ASP A 64 -4.27 1.58 9.40
N ALA A 65 -3.67 1.89 8.25
CA ALA A 65 -3.53 1.02 7.09
C ALA A 65 -4.84 0.35 6.64
N ALA A 66 -5.95 1.11 6.64
CA ALA A 66 -7.24 0.57 6.26
C ALA A 66 -7.25 0.11 4.78
N GLN A 67 -7.58 -1.15 4.54
CA GLN A 67 -8.06 -1.64 3.25
C GLN A 67 -9.58 -1.75 3.29
N ILE A 68 -10.25 -1.19 2.28
CA ILE A 68 -11.71 -1.17 2.17
C ILE A 68 -12.15 -1.86 0.89
N VAL A 69 -13.13 -2.76 1.00
CA VAL A 69 -13.80 -3.45 -0.11
C VAL A 69 -15.31 -3.30 0.00
N GLN A 70 -16.02 -3.48 -1.11
CA GLN A 70 -17.48 -3.51 -1.13
C GLN A 70 -17.96 -4.97 -1.14
N GLY A 71 -18.85 -5.31 -0.21
CA GLY A 71 -19.56 -6.58 -0.18
C GLY A 71 -20.68 -6.65 -1.22
N ASP A 72 -21.18 -7.86 -1.49
CA ASP A 72 -22.20 -8.11 -2.51
C ASP A 72 -23.55 -7.44 -2.20
N ASP A 73 -23.83 -7.17 -0.92
CA ASP A 73 -25.02 -6.47 -0.44
C ASP A 73 -24.88 -4.93 -0.50
N GLY A 74 -23.75 -4.42 -0.97
CA GLY A 74 -23.43 -2.99 -1.04
C GLY A 74 -22.79 -2.42 0.23
N THR A 75 -22.74 -3.19 1.33
CA THR A 75 -22.06 -2.79 2.57
C THR A 75 -20.55 -2.70 2.32
N TYR A 76 -19.88 -1.74 2.95
CA TYR A 76 -18.42 -1.65 2.91
C TYR A 76 -17.81 -2.44 4.06
N LEU A 77 -16.77 -3.22 3.75
CA LEU A 77 -15.95 -3.94 4.71
C LEU A 77 -14.59 -3.27 4.78
N ALA A 78 -14.12 -2.96 5.99
CA ALA A 78 -12.76 -2.51 6.22
C ALA A 78 -11.99 -3.55 7.04
N VAL A 79 -10.72 -3.73 6.70
CA VAL A 79 -9.72 -4.28 7.60
C VAL A 79 -8.67 -3.21 7.86
N TYR A 80 -8.24 -3.08 9.10
CA TYR A 80 -7.31 -2.04 9.56
C TYR A 80 -6.64 -2.52 10.83
N HIS A 81 -5.63 -1.80 11.31
CA HIS A 81 -5.09 -2.00 12.64
C HIS A 81 -5.08 -0.71 13.45
N THR A 82 -4.92 -0.85 14.75
CA THR A 82 -4.73 0.26 15.68
C THR A 82 -3.73 -0.15 16.75
N MET A 83 -2.89 0.78 17.20
CA MET A 83 -2.05 0.56 18.38
C MET A 83 -2.91 0.75 19.63
N LEU A 84 -2.98 -0.25 20.50
CA LEU A 84 -3.72 -0.15 21.77
C LEU A 84 -2.77 0.12 22.95
N ASP A 85 -3.36 0.36 24.12
CA ASP A 85 -2.64 0.67 25.37
C ASP A 85 -1.66 -0.45 25.81
N ASP A 86 -1.82 -1.67 25.30
CA ASP A 86 -0.89 -2.77 25.53
C ASP A 86 0.40 -2.67 24.68
N GLY A 87 0.53 -1.61 23.88
CA GLY A 87 1.70 -1.34 23.03
C GLY A 87 1.80 -2.28 21.83
N ARG A 88 0.71 -2.97 21.47
CA ARG A 88 0.67 -3.86 20.31
C ARG A 88 -0.39 -3.39 19.33
N PHE A 89 -0.18 -3.72 18.06
CA PHE A 89 -1.21 -3.55 17.04
C PHE A 89 -2.30 -4.61 17.19
N HIS A 90 -3.55 -4.18 17.01
CA HIS A 90 -4.72 -5.06 16.93
C HIS A 90 -5.42 -4.78 15.61
N ALA A 91 -5.41 -5.77 14.72
CA ALA A 91 -6.16 -5.72 13.48
C ALA A 91 -7.63 -6.03 13.74
N ALA A 92 -8.50 -5.34 13.02
CA ALA A 92 -9.95 -5.46 13.18
C ALA A 92 -10.67 -5.47 11.85
N VAL A 93 -11.91 -5.96 11.89
CA VAL A 93 -12.88 -5.87 10.79
C VAL A 93 -13.96 -4.89 11.18
N ALA A 94 -14.30 -3.95 10.29
CA ALA A 94 -15.42 -3.03 10.46
C ALA A 94 -16.35 -3.02 9.24
N THR A 95 -17.58 -2.55 9.46
CA THR A 95 -18.59 -2.35 8.42
C THR A 95 -19.00 -0.88 8.33
N SER A 96 -19.31 -0.41 7.14
CA SER A 96 -19.91 0.92 6.91
C SER A 96 -20.96 0.86 5.81
N THR A 97 -21.90 1.81 5.82
CA THR A 97 -22.85 2.05 4.73
C THR A 97 -22.59 3.36 3.99
N ASP A 98 -21.65 4.19 4.46
CA ASP A 98 -21.40 5.53 3.94
C ASP A 98 -19.92 5.90 3.75
N LEU A 99 -19.00 4.95 3.98
CA LEU A 99 -17.53 5.10 3.93
C LEU A 99 -16.94 6.03 5.01
N LEU A 100 -17.78 6.65 5.84
CA LEU A 100 -17.35 7.69 6.79
C LEU A 100 -17.55 7.25 8.24
N HIS A 101 -18.61 6.50 8.54
CA HIS A 101 -18.92 5.97 9.85
C HIS A 101 -18.74 4.46 9.84
N TRP A 102 -17.87 3.98 10.72
CA TRP A 102 -17.43 2.58 10.74
C TRP A 102 -17.82 1.93 12.05
N GLN A 103 -18.53 0.80 11.95
CA GLN A 103 -18.87 -0.03 13.09
C GLN A 103 -17.86 -1.17 13.19
N ARG A 104 -17.09 -1.23 14.28
CA ARG A 104 -16.17 -2.35 14.53
C ARG A 104 -16.96 -3.63 14.81
N ARG A 105 -16.52 -4.74 14.21
CA ARG A 105 -17.23 -6.03 14.28
C ARG A 105 -16.44 -7.08 15.04
N HIS A 106 -15.18 -7.25 14.68
CA HIS A 106 -14.30 -8.24 15.29
C HIS A 106 -12.88 -7.71 15.39
N ASP A 107 -12.16 -8.17 16.40
CA ASP A 107 -10.76 -7.86 16.70
C ASP A 107 -9.96 -9.17 16.65
N LEU A 108 -8.89 -9.20 15.86
CA LEU A 108 -8.06 -10.38 15.60
C LEU A 108 -7.05 -10.66 16.73
N GLY A 109 -6.99 -9.78 17.73
CA GLY A 109 -6.15 -9.88 18.92
C GLY A 109 -4.79 -9.20 18.78
N ALA A 110 -4.10 -9.10 19.90
CA ALA A 110 -2.83 -8.41 20.02
C ALA A 110 -1.74 -9.01 19.11
N GLY A 111 -0.97 -8.13 18.48
CA GLY A 111 0.06 -8.50 17.51
C GLY A 111 -0.52 -8.92 16.19
N SER A 112 -1.57 -8.24 15.73
CA SER A 112 -2.05 -8.36 14.37
C SER A 112 -2.01 -6.99 13.72
N SER A 113 -1.31 -6.87 12.60
CA SER A 113 -1.08 -5.60 11.90
C SER A 113 -1.22 -5.77 10.39
N GLN A 114 -1.35 -4.63 9.71
CA GLN A 114 -1.33 -4.55 8.24
C GLN A 114 -2.23 -5.59 7.54
N PRO A 115 -3.53 -5.70 7.91
CA PRO A 115 -4.39 -6.73 7.36
C PRO A 115 -4.80 -6.44 5.92
N THR A 116 -5.06 -7.50 5.17
CA THR A 116 -5.64 -7.47 3.84
C THR A 116 -6.82 -8.45 3.72
N LEU A 117 -7.80 -8.13 2.88
CA LEU A 117 -9.02 -8.91 2.70
C LEU A 117 -9.33 -9.16 1.21
N ALA A 118 -9.73 -10.38 0.87
CA ALA A 118 -10.25 -10.74 -0.44
C ALA A 118 -11.44 -11.70 -0.34
N ALA A 119 -12.40 -11.58 -1.25
CA ALA A 119 -13.41 -12.60 -1.44
C ALA A 119 -12.80 -13.85 -2.11
N ASP A 120 -13.33 -15.04 -1.79
CA ASP A 120 -12.87 -16.30 -2.39
C ASP A 120 -13.57 -16.66 -3.72
N GLY A 121 -14.52 -15.81 -4.15
CA GLY A 121 -15.34 -16.01 -5.35
C GLY A 121 -16.47 -17.03 -5.20
N ARG A 122 -16.71 -17.55 -3.99
CA ARG A 122 -17.73 -18.56 -3.64
C ARG A 122 -18.63 -18.15 -2.47
N GLY A 123 -18.52 -16.88 -2.04
CA GLY A 123 -19.26 -16.30 -0.91
C GLY A 123 -18.48 -16.27 0.41
N GLY A 124 -17.27 -16.85 0.44
CA GLY A 124 -16.34 -16.78 1.56
C GLY A 124 -15.30 -15.67 1.40
N TYR A 125 -14.43 -15.57 2.41
CA TYR A 125 -13.39 -14.55 2.48
C TYR A 125 -12.06 -15.13 2.95
N VAL A 126 -10.97 -14.54 2.48
CA VAL A 126 -9.61 -14.77 2.96
C VAL A 126 -9.08 -13.47 3.53
N LEU A 127 -8.58 -13.52 4.76
CA LEU A 127 -7.90 -12.41 5.42
C LEU A 127 -6.45 -12.82 5.68
N ALA A 128 -5.51 -11.96 5.35
CA ALA A 128 -4.11 -12.14 5.76
C ALA A 128 -3.65 -10.93 6.57
N TYR A 129 -2.72 -11.11 7.49
CA TYR A 129 -2.17 -10.04 8.33
C TYR A 129 -0.76 -10.40 8.78
N GLU A 130 0.02 -9.40 9.15
CA GLU A 130 1.30 -9.59 9.82
C GLU A 130 1.05 -9.89 11.31
N LYS A 131 1.76 -10.89 11.84
CA LYS A 131 1.52 -11.41 13.17
C LYS A 131 2.78 -11.42 14.02
N ASP A 132 2.60 -10.95 15.26
CA ASP A 132 3.56 -11.00 16.35
C ASP A 132 3.17 -12.05 17.40
N PRO A 133 4.17 -12.67 18.09
CA PRO A 133 5.61 -12.55 17.87
C PRO A 133 6.07 -13.28 16.60
N ASP A 134 7.35 -13.14 16.27
CA ASP A 134 8.04 -13.75 15.12
C ASP A 134 7.76 -13.09 13.75
N ASN A 135 7.00 -11.98 13.70
CA ASN A 135 6.77 -11.15 12.50
C ASN A 135 6.60 -11.99 11.22
N HIS A 136 5.50 -12.72 11.14
CA HIS A 136 5.19 -13.59 10.00
C HIS A 136 3.79 -13.32 9.44
N ILE A 137 3.55 -13.76 8.21
CA ILE A 137 2.24 -13.69 7.59
C ILE A 137 1.33 -14.77 8.18
N ALA A 138 0.18 -14.35 8.72
CA ALA A 138 -0.93 -15.22 9.08
C ALA A 138 -2.04 -15.11 8.05
N VAL A 139 -2.70 -16.23 7.74
CA VAL A 139 -3.83 -16.30 6.79
C VAL A 139 -5.01 -17.01 7.46
N ARG A 140 -6.21 -16.47 7.26
CA ARG A 140 -7.49 -16.98 7.79
C ARG A 140 -8.51 -17.09 6.66
N GLY A 141 -9.19 -18.22 6.59
CA GLY A 141 -10.30 -18.46 5.65
C GLY A 141 -11.64 -18.47 6.39
N TYR A 142 -12.64 -17.79 5.84
CA TYR A 142 -13.97 -17.66 6.41
C TYR A 142 -15.01 -18.17 5.41
N ALA A 143 -15.97 -18.96 5.90
CA ALA A 143 -16.98 -19.58 5.04
C ALA A 143 -17.95 -18.57 4.42
N ASP A 144 -18.25 -17.48 5.13
CA ASP A 144 -19.16 -16.43 4.69
C ASP A 144 -18.85 -15.09 5.39
N VAL A 145 -19.54 -14.02 4.99
CA VAL A 145 -19.42 -12.69 5.62
C VAL A 145 -19.78 -12.73 7.11
N ARG A 146 -20.75 -13.54 7.53
CA ARG A 146 -21.14 -13.64 8.94
C ARG A 146 -20.04 -14.28 9.78
N ALA A 147 -19.29 -15.23 9.21
CA ALA A 147 -18.14 -15.85 9.83
C ALA A 147 -16.98 -14.85 9.93
N LEU A 148 -16.71 -14.07 8.88
CA LEU A 148 -15.72 -12.98 8.89
C LEU A 148 -16.03 -11.95 9.99
N LEU A 149 -17.25 -11.40 10.00
CA LEU A 149 -17.66 -10.37 10.97
C LEU A 149 -17.70 -10.88 12.41
N ALA A 150 -17.77 -12.20 12.62
CA ALA A 150 -17.74 -12.82 13.95
C ALA A 150 -16.36 -13.39 14.33
N GLY A 151 -15.35 -13.28 13.47
CA GLY A 151 -14.02 -13.84 13.73
C GLY A 151 -13.94 -15.36 13.74
N ARG A 152 -14.88 -16.05 13.09
CA ARG A 152 -14.95 -17.52 13.06
C ARG A 152 -14.27 -18.07 11.82
N ALA A 153 -12.95 -18.11 11.83
CA ALA A 153 -12.17 -18.71 10.77
C ALA A 153 -12.44 -20.22 10.68
N ALA A 154 -12.73 -20.70 9.46
CA ALA A 154 -12.84 -22.12 9.13
C ALA A 154 -11.46 -22.74 8.86
N HIS A 155 -10.51 -21.92 8.39
CA HIS A 155 -9.15 -22.32 8.10
C HIS A 155 -8.17 -21.29 8.68
N SER A 156 -7.03 -21.76 9.15
CA SER A 156 -5.96 -20.94 9.68
C SER A 156 -4.61 -21.49 9.23
N PHE A 157 -3.73 -20.60 8.80
CA PHE A 157 -2.35 -20.92 8.47
C PHE A 157 -1.44 -19.81 8.97
N ASP A 158 -0.32 -20.17 9.55
CA ASP A 158 0.72 -19.25 10.00
C ASP A 158 1.97 -19.60 9.18
N ALA A 159 2.39 -18.69 8.30
CA ALA A 159 3.44 -18.96 7.33
C ALA A 159 4.81 -19.03 8.02
N PRO A 160 5.65 -20.02 7.68
CA PRO A 160 7.04 -19.98 8.10
C PRO A 160 7.76 -18.83 7.37
N ARG A 161 8.64 -18.13 8.07
CA ARG A 161 9.60 -17.23 7.42
C ARG A 161 10.63 -18.07 6.67
N THR A 162 10.84 -17.77 5.39
CA THR A 162 11.72 -18.52 4.47
C THR A 162 12.75 -17.66 3.75
N LEU A 163 12.56 -16.33 3.74
CA LEU A 163 13.38 -15.31 3.11
C LEU A 163 14.11 -14.44 4.13
N SER A 164 13.60 -14.30 5.36
CA SER A 164 14.23 -13.50 6.41
C SER A 164 14.15 -14.19 7.78
N SER A 165 15.21 -14.06 8.58
CA SER A 165 15.19 -14.45 10.00
C SER A 165 14.52 -13.41 10.91
N CYS A 166 14.16 -12.24 10.38
CA CYS A 166 13.72 -11.10 11.18
C CYS A 166 12.25 -10.71 11.00
N ALA A 167 11.75 -10.66 9.76
CA ALA A 167 10.34 -10.39 9.49
C ALA A 167 9.94 -10.77 8.06
N GLU A 168 8.71 -11.28 7.91
CA GLU A 168 7.96 -11.39 6.66
C GLU A 168 6.52 -10.96 6.92
N GLY A 169 6.09 -9.85 6.34
CA GLY A 169 4.92 -9.12 6.82
C GLY A 169 4.17 -8.33 5.76
N THR A 170 3.30 -7.44 6.24
CA THR A 170 2.38 -6.58 5.47
C THR A 170 1.81 -7.31 4.25
N PRO A 171 1.01 -8.38 4.39
CA PRO A 171 0.55 -9.13 3.22
C PRO A 171 -0.46 -8.33 2.38
N ALA A 172 -0.48 -8.57 1.07
CA ALA A 172 -1.58 -8.19 0.18
C ALA A 172 -2.03 -9.40 -0.65
N ILE A 173 -3.33 -9.72 -0.63
CA ILE A 173 -3.87 -10.84 -1.40
C ILE A 173 -4.02 -10.42 -2.86
N THR A 174 -3.40 -11.17 -3.78
CA THR A 174 -3.43 -10.88 -5.21
C THR A 174 -4.44 -11.71 -5.98
N SER A 175 -4.75 -12.92 -5.50
CA SER A 175 -5.84 -13.73 -6.04
C SER A 175 -6.23 -14.87 -5.10
N VAL A 176 -7.51 -15.25 -5.12
CA VAL A 176 -8.02 -16.48 -4.47
C VAL A 176 -8.75 -17.29 -5.52
N HIS A 177 -8.26 -18.49 -5.83
CA HIS A 177 -8.86 -19.37 -6.83
C HIS A 177 -8.77 -20.84 -6.40
N GLY A 178 -9.94 -21.44 -6.14
CA GLY A 178 -10.00 -22.80 -5.60
C GLY A 178 -9.29 -22.86 -4.25
N GLY A 179 -8.44 -23.86 -4.05
CA GLY A 179 -7.59 -23.95 -2.85
C GLY A 179 -6.31 -23.10 -2.91
N THR A 180 -6.08 -22.28 -3.94
CA THR A 180 -4.84 -21.49 -4.08
C THR A 180 -5.07 -20.04 -3.73
N ILE A 181 -4.31 -19.56 -2.75
CA ILE A 181 -4.22 -18.15 -2.38
C ILE A 181 -2.85 -17.65 -2.85
N ARG A 182 -2.85 -16.64 -3.71
CA ARG A 182 -1.64 -15.90 -4.07
C ARG A 182 -1.62 -14.59 -3.31
N LEU A 183 -0.45 -14.24 -2.82
CA LEU A 183 -0.24 -13.04 -2.02
C LEU A 183 1.16 -12.47 -2.33
N THR A 184 1.34 -11.22 -1.99
CA THR A 184 2.63 -10.55 -1.91
C THR A 184 2.81 -10.08 -0.47
N GLY A 185 4.05 -9.87 -0.07
CA GLY A 185 4.46 -9.55 1.31
C GLY A 185 5.74 -8.73 1.22
N HIS A 186 6.18 -8.14 2.33
CA HIS A 186 7.58 -7.74 2.40
C HIS A 186 8.34 -8.80 3.19
N TYR A 187 9.65 -8.88 2.99
CA TYR A 187 10.58 -9.52 3.91
C TYR A 187 11.65 -8.52 4.29
N ARG A 188 12.17 -8.63 5.51
CA ARG A 188 13.25 -7.76 5.97
C ARG A 188 14.59 -8.29 5.47
N ALA A 189 15.02 -7.78 4.31
CA ALA A 189 16.28 -8.14 3.67
C ALA A 189 17.45 -7.77 4.58
N ASP A 190 18.36 -8.74 4.80
CA ASP A 190 19.51 -8.62 5.70
C ASP A 190 19.16 -8.12 7.11
N CYS A 191 17.90 -8.34 7.54
CA CYS A 191 17.35 -7.79 8.79
C CYS A 191 17.39 -6.25 8.85
N ASP A 192 17.52 -5.58 7.71
CA ASP A 192 17.75 -4.15 7.65
C ASP A 192 16.55 -3.38 7.08
N THR A 193 16.16 -3.68 5.84
CA THR A 193 15.12 -2.96 5.10
C THR A 193 14.09 -3.90 4.50
N ASP A 194 12.88 -3.39 4.31
CA ASP A 194 11.79 -4.15 3.71
C ASP A 194 11.95 -4.22 2.19
N ARG A 195 11.86 -5.43 1.65
CA ARG A 195 11.88 -5.74 0.21
C ARG A 195 10.73 -6.68 -0.14
N GLN A 196 10.29 -6.62 -1.39
CA GLN A 196 9.04 -7.27 -1.78
C GLN A 196 9.23 -8.78 -1.97
N LEU A 197 8.23 -9.57 -1.59
CA LEU A 197 8.11 -11.00 -1.90
C LEU A 197 6.80 -11.28 -2.65
N THR A 198 6.79 -12.40 -3.37
CA THR A 198 5.57 -13.09 -3.76
C THR A 198 5.46 -14.39 -3.00
N ALA A 199 4.23 -14.83 -2.76
CA ALA A 199 3.99 -16.11 -2.12
C ALA A 199 2.71 -16.79 -2.63
N THR A 200 2.65 -18.10 -2.41
CA THR A 200 1.51 -18.95 -2.72
C THR A 200 1.25 -19.88 -1.55
N LEU A 201 0.01 -19.86 -1.07
CA LEU A 201 -0.53 -20.82 -0.12
C LEU A 201 -1.52 -21.73 -0.86
N ARG A 202 -1.31 -23.05 -0.78
CA ARG A 202 -2.24 -24.05 -1.32
C ARG A 202 -2.90 -24.80 -0.17
N ASP A 203 -4.22 -24.92 -0.24
CA ASP A 203 -5.10 -25.68 0.63
C ASP A 203 -4.92 -25.38 2.12
N PHE A 204 -4.45 -24.16 2.46
CA PHE A 204 -4.06 -23.78 3.82
C PHE A 204 -2.98 -24.68 4.46
N THR A 205 -2.16 -25.37 3.65
CA THR A 205 -1.14 -26.30 4.15
C THR A 205 0.24 -26.11 3.53
N THR A 206 0.32 -25.66 2.28
CA THR A 206 1.59 -25.62 1.55
C THR A 206 1.95 -24.19 1.18
N TRP A 207 3.06 -23.71 1.75
CA TRP A 207 3.57 -22.35 1.55
C TRP A 207 4.83 -22.34 0.68
N HIS A 208 4.90 -21.35 -0.19
CA HIS A 208 6.11 -21.01 -0.93
C HIS A 208 6.20 -19.49 -1.07
N ALA A 209 7.35 -18.92 -0.75
CA ALA A 209 7.66 -17.51 -0.94
C ALA A 209 8.95 -17.34 -1.75
N ALA A 210 9.04 -16.26 -2.51
CA ALA A 210 10.23 -15.88 -3.27
C ALA A 210 10.35 -14.34 -3.33
N PRO A 211 11.57 -13.78 -3.36
CA PRO A 211 11.76 -12.34 -3.55
C PRO A 211 11.15 -11.84 -4.86
N ASP A 212 10.58 -10.64 -4.84
CA ASP A 212 10.08 -9.91 -6.02
C ASP A 212 10.88 -8.62 -6.24
N THR A 213 12.02 -8.78 -6.90
CA THR A 213 12.93 -7.68 -7.20
C THR A 213 12.41 -6.72 -8.29
N ARG A 214 11.25 -6.98 -8.91
CA ARG A 214 10.71 -6.07 -9.94
C ARG A 214 10.11 -4.83 -9.32
N LEU A 215 9.32 -5.00 -8.26
CA LEU A 215 8.74 -3.89 -7.52
C LEU A 215 9.83 -3.06 -6.83
N ASP A 216 10.80 -3.73 -6.19
CA ASP A 216 11.94 -3.06 -5.55
C ASP A 216 12.65 -2.11 -6.52
N ARG A 217 13.10 -2.64 -7.68
CA ARG A 217 13.82 -1.86 -8.69
C ARG A 217 13.02 -0.68 -9.25
N ALA A 218 11.70 -0.83 -9.38
CA ALA A 218 10.85 0.22 -9.90
C ALA A 218 10.80 1.43 -8.95
N VAL A 219 10.81 1.18 -7.64
CA VAL A 219 10.84 2.21 -6.60
C VAL A 219 12.26 2.76 -6.39
N GLU A 220 13.28 1.89 -6.36
CA GLU A 220 14.69 2.28 -6.23
C GLU A 220 15.18 3.21 -7.36
N THR A 221 14.55 3.15 -8.54
CA THR A 221 14.82 4.09 -9.65
C THR A 221 14.57 5.56 -9.27
N TYR A 222 13.73 5.83 -8.26
CA TYR A 222 13.50 7.17 -7.71
C TYR A 222 14.52 7.57 -6.63
N GLY A 223 15.53 6.74 -6.36
CA GLY A 223 16.56 6.98 -5.35
C GLY A 223 16.14 6.62 -3.92
N ASN A 224 15.04 5.88 -3.76
CA ASN A 224 14.64 5.30 -2.48
C ASN A 224 15.67 4.26 -2.03
N THR A 225 16.18 4.40 -0.80
CA THR A 225 17.09 3.42 -0.18
C THR A 225 16.56 2.85 1.13
N GLY A 226 15.43 3.36 1.63
CA GLY A 226 14.78 2.86 2.85
C GLY A 226 13.90 1.63 2.59
N ASN A 227 12.85 1.50 3.41
CA ASN A 227 11.88 0.41 3.32
C ASN A 227 10.99 0.53 2.07
N ILE A 228 10.67 -0.61 1.48
CA ILE A 228 9.62 -0.77 0.48
C ILE A 228 8.66 -1.77 1.10
N GLY A 229 7.61 -1.26 1.74
CA GLY A 229 6.75 -2.01 2.65
C GLY A 229 5.47 -2.48 1.95
N ASP A 230 4.41 -1.70 2.11
CA ASP A 230 3.07 -2.01 1.66
C ASP A 230 2.83 -1.83 0.15
N ARG A 231 1.82 -2.55 -0.33
CA ARG A 231 1.34 -2.48 -1.70
C ARG A 231 -0.11 -2.97 -1.81
N ALA A 232 -0.84 -2.43 -2.77
CA ALA A 232 -2.21 -2.88 -3.07
C ALA A 232 -2.41 -3.11 -4.57
N PRO A 233 -2.81 -4.32 -5.00
CA PRO A 233 -3.22 -4.54 -6.38
C PRO A 233 -4.55 -3.83 -6.67
N LEU A 234 -4.66 -3.24 -7.87
CA LEU A 234 -5.87 -2.60 -8.36
C LEU A 234 -6.05 -2.92 -9.86
N GLU A 235 -7.29 -3.13 -10.28
CA GLU A 235 -7.63 -3.11 -11.70
C GLU A 235 -8.32 -1.78 -12.04
N LEU A 236 -7.77 -1.02 -12.97
CA LEU A 236 -8.33 0.25 -13.42
C LEU A 236 -8.43 0.27 -14.95
N ALA A 237 -9.64 0.51 -15.45
CA ALA A 237 -9.94 0.50 -16.88
C ALA A 237 -9.50 -0.80 -17.60
N GLY A 238 -9.69 -1.96 -16.96
CA GLY A 238 -9.34 -3.27 -17.52
C GLY A 238 -7.84 -3.56 -17.54
N ARG A 239 -7.04 -2.79 -16.79
CA ARG A 239 -5.58 -2.97 -16.70
C ARG A 239 -5.15 -3.12 -15.25
N PRO A 240 -4.28 -4.10 -14.94
CA PRO A 240 -3.73 -4.23 -13.60
C PRO A 240 -2.73 -3.12 -13.32
N LEU A 241 -2.72 -2.64 -12.09
CA LEU A 241 -1.69 -1.79 -11.51
C LEU A 241 -1.46 -2.20 -10.05
N VAL A 242 -0.35 -1.77 -9.48
CA VAL A 242 -0.06 -1.96 -8.06
C VAL A 242 0.27 -0.60 -7.48
N LEU A 243 -0.41 -0.21 -6.41
CA LEU A 243 0.07 0.89 -5.58
C LEU A 243 1.16 0.34 -4.68
N ILE A 244 2.26 1.04 -4.55
CA ILE A 244 3.37 0.63 -3.69
C ILE A 244 3.97 1.83 -2.99
N GLU A 245 4.35 1.67 -1.73
CA GLU A 245 5.09 2.69 -0.99
C GLU A 245 6.60 2.48 -1.07
N GLY A 246 7.33 3.58 -0.93
CA GLY A 246 8.77 3.56 -0.74
C GLY A 246 9.21 4.67 0.18
N GLN A 247 10.06 4.34 1.14
CA GLN A 247 10.70 5.28 2.03
C GLN A 247 11.98 5.81 1.40
N ARG A 248 12.19 7.13 1.40
CA ARG A 248 13.38 7.74 0.81
C ARG A 248 14.66 7.25 1.50
N TRP A 249 14.69 7.37 2.82
CA TRP A 249 15.78 6.93 3.68
C TRP A 249 15.21 6.04 4.77
N ARG A 250 15.99 5.05 5.21
CA ARG A 250 15.64 4.24 6.38
C ARG A 250 15.42 5.16 7.59
N ASP A 251 14.46 4.80 8.43
CA ASP A 251 14.13 5.49 9.69
C ASP A 251 13.65 6.96 9.52
N ASP A 252 13.35 7.39 8.29
CA ASP A 252 12.76 8.70 7.98
C ASP A 252 11.26 8.55 7.67
N PHE A 253 10.41 8.74 8.67
CA PHE A 253 8.95 8.68 8.52
C PHE A 253 8.36 9.84 7.69
N GLY A 254 9.12 10.93 7.49
CA GLY A 254 8.76 12.01 6.56
C GLY A 254 9.05 11.66 5.09
N GLY A 255 9.77 10.56 4.84
CA GLY A 255 10.28 10.17 3.53
C GLY A 255 9.38 9.20 2.75
N TRP A 256 8.17 8.89 3.21
CA TRP A 256 7.29 7.95 2.52
C TRP A 256 6.63 8.56 1.29
N SER A 257 6.55 7.81 0.20
CA SER A 257 5.88 8.20 -1.03
C SER A 257 5.16 7.01 -1.66
N THR A 258 4.02 7.28 -2.28
CA THR A 258 3.25 6.30 -3.05
C THR A 258 3.61 6.35 -4.54
N TYR A 259 3.68 5.17 -5.15
CA TYR A 259 3.94 4.96 -6.56
C TYR A 259 2.83 4.10 -7.18
N ALA A 260 2.49 4.37 -8.44
CA ALA A 260 1.63 3.52 -9.25
C ALA A 260 2.51 2.70 -10.20
N TYR A 261 2.62 1.41 -9.95
CA TYR A 261 3.41 0.45 -10.72
C TYR A 261 2.55 -0.23 -11.79
N ASP A 262 3.11 -0.33 -13.01
CA ASP A 262 2.55 -1.12 -14.10
C ASP A 262 3.30 -2.46 -14.22
N PRO A 263 2.65 -3.60 -13.90
CA PRO A 263 3.26 -4.93 -14.00
C PRO A 263 3.72 -5.31 -15.40
N ALA A 264 3.11 -4.75 -16.45
CA ALA A 264 3.45 -5.10 -17.82
C ALA A 264 4.79 -4.49 -18.26
N SER A 265 5.02 -3.21 -17.97
CA SER A 265 6.28 -2.53 -18.29
C SER A 265 7.36 -2.69 -17.22
N GLY A 266 6.98 -3.02 -15.99
CA GLY A 266 7.89 -3.06 -14.84
C GLY A 266 8.34 -1.67 -14.37
N ARG A 267 7.61 -0.61 -14.75
CA ARG A 267 7.89 0.78 -14.37
C ARG A 267 6.84 1.29 -13.39
N ALA A 268 7.23 2.26 -12.57
CA ALA A 268 6.32 2.97 -11.69
C ALA A 268 6.33 4.48 -11.94
N ASP A 269 5.18 5.11 -11.74
CA ASP A 269 5.03 6.57 -11.68
C ASP A 269 4.86 7.00 -10.23
N ARG A 270 5.64 7.97 -9.75
CA ARG A 270 5.37 8.59 -8.44
C ARG A 270 4.01 9.27 -8.47
N VAL A 271 3.17 9.02 -7.47
CA VAL A 271 1.86 9.68 -7.34
C VAL A 271 2.08 11.03 -6.64
N PRO A 272 1.86 12.17 -7.31
CA PRO A 272 2.10 13.49 -6.72
C PRO A 272 0.91 13.91 -5.85
N LEU A 273 0.69 13.18 -4.76
CA LEU A 273 -0.41 13.40 -3.81
C LEU A 273 -0.37 14.83 -3.26
N ARG A 274 -1.53 15.49 -3.28
CA ARG A 274 -1.76 16.83 -2.73
C ARG A 274 -2.98 16.79 -1.82
N THR A 275 -2.79 17.11 -0.55
CA THR A 275 -3.87 17.34 0.41
C THR A 275 -4.16 18.84 0.54
N PRO A 276 -5.34 19.25 1.05
CA PRO A 276 -5.66 20.65 1.28
C PRO A 276 -4.64 21.41 2.14
N GLY A 277 -4.12 20.76 3.19
CA GLY A 277 -3.13 21.30 4.11
C GLY A 277 -1.68 21.16 3.64
N GLY A 278 -1.41 20.36 2.61
CA GLY A 278 -0.07 20.19 2.03
C GLY A 278 0.81 19.13 2.70
N SER A 279 0.21 18.05 3.21
CA SER A 279 0.94 16.86 3.69
C SER A 279 1.85 16.28 2.60
N THR A 280 3.00 15.73 3.01
CA THR A 280 4.10 15.35 2.10
C THR A 280 4.53 13.89 2.20
N SER A 281 4.12 13.19 3.27
CA SER A 281 4.46 11.79 3.53
C SER A 281 3.20 10.92 3.49
N PHE A 282 3.24 9.83 2.74
CA PHE A 282 2.09 8.95 2.51
C PHE A 282 2.53 7.48 2.49
N ALA A 283 1.95 6.69 3.38
CA ALA A 283 2.24 5.27 3.59
C ALA A 283 0.96 4.43 3.48
N ASN A 284 1.14 3.12 3.48
CA ASN A 284 0.12 2.07 3.46
C ASN A 284 -0.99 2.29 2.43
N PRO A 285 -0.64 2.38 1.13
CA PRO A 285 -1.60 2.68 0.08
C PRO A 285 -2.51 1.51 -0.22
N SER A 286 -3.82 1.75 -0.17
CA SER A 286 -4.85 0.86 -0.70
C SER A 286 -5.79 1.62 -1.63
N ALA A 287 -6.31 0.94 -2.66
CA ALA A 287 -7.35 1.50 -3.51
C ALA A 287 -8.31 0.42 -4.03
N THR A 288 -9.58 0.79 -4.14
CA THR A 288 -10.64 -0.13 -4.58
C THR A 288 -11.64 0.62 -5.47
N LEU A 289 -12.03 0.00 -6.58
CA LEU A 289 -13.21 0.44 -7.33
C LEU A 289 -14.47 -0.06 -6.63
N LEU A 290 -15.37 0.86 -6.31
CA LEU A 290 -16.64 0.56 -5.64
C LEU A 290 -17.78 1.44 -6.16
N THR A 291 -18.99 1.17 -5.70
CA THR A 291 -20.13 2.08 -5.83
C THR A 291 -20.23 2.89 -4.55
N ASP A 292 -20.20 4.21 -4.65
CA ASP A 292 -20.30 5.14 -3.53
C ASP A 292 -21.71 5.13 -2.88
N PRO A 293 -21.88 5.78 -1.72
CA PRO A 293 -23.19 5.81 -1.03
C PRO A 293 -24.31 6.48 -1.84
N GLY A 294 -23.95 7.29 -2.85
CA GLY A 294 -24.88 7.92 -3.79
C GLY A 294 -25.17 7.08 -5.03
N GLY A 295 -24.68 5.83 -5.11
CA GLY A 295 -24.90 4.94 -6.26
C GLY A 295 -23.98 5.19 -7.45
N ARG A 296 -22.93 6.00 -7.30
CA ARG A 296 -21.98 6.34 -8.38
C ARG A 296 -20.73 5.50 -8.27
N ARG A 297 -20.20 5.08 -9.42
CA ARG A 297 -18.91 4.36 -9.44
C ARG A 297 -17.79 5.30 -9.00
N ALA A 298 -16.95 4.86 -8.09
CA ALA A 298 -15.85 5.63 -7.54
C ALA A 298 -14.57 4.80 -7.42
N LEU A 299 -13.44 5.48 -7.51
CA LEU A 299 -12.16 4.99 -7.01
C LEU A 299 -12.00 5.50 -5.59
N LEU A 300 -12.05 4.58 -4.62
CA LEU A 300 -11.71 4.86 -3.24
C LEU A 300 -10.22 4.62 -3.03
N VAL A 301 -9.56 5.54 -2.34
CA VAL A 301 -8.15 5.47 -1.97
C VAL A 301 -8.03 5.66 -0.46
N SER A 302 -7.12 4.89 0.13
CA SER A 302 -6.83 4.84 1.56
C SER A 302 -5.30 4.95 1.74
N LEU A 303 -4.85 5.86 2.58
CA LEU A 303 -3.44 6.16 2.84
C LEU A 303 -3.24 6.55 4.29
N PHE A 304 -2.18 6.08 4.94
CA PHE A 304 -1.75 6.62 6.23
C PHE A 304 -0.85 7.85 6.01
N ILE A 305 -1.08 8.92 6.77
CA ILE A 305 -0.25 10.13 6.74
C ILE A 305 0.57 10.18 8.03
N PRO A 306 1.87 9.85 7.99
CA PRO A 306 2.77 9.95 9.14
C PRO A 306 2.84 11.39 9.68
N ALA A 307 2.91 11.54 11.00
CA ALA A 307 2.90 12.84 11.65
C ALA A 307 4.07 13.76 11.19
N GLU A 308 5.22 13.16 10.85
CA GLU A 308 6.43 13.83 10.39
C GLU A 308 6.25 14.57 9.05
N GLY A 309 5.30 14.11 8.22
CA GLY A 309 4.94 14.74 6.95
C GLY A 309 3.52 15.28 6.91
N ALA A 310 2.81 15.32 8.04
CA ALA A 310 1.42 15.75 8.10
C ALA A 310 1.31 17.28 8.23
N ALA A 311 0.38 17.87 7.48
CA ALA A 311 -0.09 19.21 7.79
C ALA A 311 -0.99 19.20 9.05
N PRO A 312 -1.20 20.35 9.72
CA PRO A 312 -2.05 20.42 10.91
C PRO A 312 -3.45 19.83 10.67
N GLY A 313 -3.80 18.80 11.46
CA GLY A 313 -5.10 18.13 11.39
C GLY A 313 -5.23 17.05 10.31
N GLU A 314 -4.17 16.74 9.55
CA GLU A 314 -4.21 15.74 8.48
C GLU A 314 -3.53 14.40 8.83
N SER A 315 -2.88 14.28 9.99
CA SER A 315 -2.18 13.04 10.37
C SER A 315 -3.14 11.87 10.60
N GLY A 316 -2.65 10.65 10.37
CA GLY A 316 -3.39 9.40 10.56
C GLY A 316 -4.03 8.88 9.27
N GLN A 317 -5.01 7.98 9.39
CA GLN A 317 -5.66 7.38 8.23
C GLN A 317 -6.51 8.37 7.43
N LEU A 318 -6.11 8.61 6.18
CA LEU A 318 -6.91 9.27 5.16
C LEU A 318 -7.71 8.23 4.35
N VAL A 319 -9.01 8.45 4.20
CA VAL A 319 -9.88 7.77 3.25
C VAL A 319 -10.53 8.83 2.35
N TYR A 320 -10.49 8.66 1.04
CA TYR A 320 -11.17 9.55 0.09
C TYR A 320 -11.60 8.80 -1.15
N TRP A 321 -12.54 9.38 -1.91
CA TRP A 321 -12.95 8.81 -3.19
C TRP A 321 -13.23 9.87 -4.24
N ARG A 322 -13.11 9.44 -5.50
CA ARG A 322 -13.39 10.25 -6.70
C ARG A 322 -14.26 9.44 -7.65
N HIS A 323 -15.30 10.05 -8.21
CA HIS A 323 -16.12 9.39 -9.22
C HIS A 323 -15.30 9.07 -10.46
N VAL A 324 -15.58 7.90 -11.01
CA VAL A 324 -14.98 7.45 -12.26
C VAL A 324 -16.08 7.31 -13.29
N GLU A 325 -15.89 7.99 -14.42
CA GLU A 325 -16.82 7.87 -15.54
C GLU A 325 -16.88 6.42 -16.03
N ARG A 326 -18.08 5.99 -16.46
CA ARG A 326 -18.21 4.72 -17.19
C ARG A 326 -17.53 4.92 -18.54
N THR A 327 -16.44 4.20 -18.80
CA THR A 327 -16.01 4.00 -20.17
C THR A 327 -17.16 3.32 -20.91
N ALA A 328 -17.69 3.98 -21.94
CA ALA A 328 -18.68 3.37 -22.82
C ALA A 328 -18.07 2.07 -23.37
N ARG A 329 -18.81 0.97 -23.27
CA ARG A 329 -18.40 -0.28 -23.93
C ARG A 329 -18.50 -0.02 -25.42
N SER A 330 -17.36 -0.05 -26.12
CA SER A 330 -17.30 -0.19 -27.57
C SER A 330 -17.73 -1.58 -27.98
#